data_AF-A0A1Y2TZH0-F1
#
_entry.id   AF-A0A1Y2TZH0-F1
#
_cell.length_a   1.000
_cell.length_b   1.000
_cell.length_c   1.000
_cell.angle_alpha   90.00
_cell.angle_beta   90.00
_cell.angle_gamma   90.00
#
_symmetry.space_group_name_H-M   'P 1'
#
loop_
_entity.id
_entity.type
_entity.pdbx_description
1 polymer ?
#
loop_
_entity_poly.entity_id
_entity_poly.type
_entity_poly.pdbx_seq_one_letter_code
_entity_poly.pdbx_strand_id
1 'polypeptide(L)'
;MATVAHCLYCFETLAAHLDNREGLTLKEVETLYKEYLQESEDASSSGNKAESLEKRIPALQRVVGSNSSESSSSSTPASGSTMSLATETAATSTDSLPDAETEVITESPLFVTWNTVSPRTGHTSLRGCIGTFESQELGEGLASYAITSAIQDMRFDPISKRELPSLEVAVTLLTNFEDCDDPMDWEIGTHGLRISFTDRGRRYGATYLPDVALEQGWTKEETLVSLMRKAGWTGRKDKWQSVDLKVVRYQGKKKSLQYPEYKRWRDWVDARNEDEA
;
A
#
# COMPACT_ATOMS: atom_id res chain seq x y z
N MET A 1 1.42 -0.92 8.83
CA MET A 1 1.19 -0.92 7.36
C MET A 1 0.11 0.11 7.05
N ALA A 2 -0.19 0.44 5.78
CA ALA A 2 -1.39 1.24 5.47
C ALA A 2 -2.66 0.46 5.89
N THR A 3 -3.61 1.13 6.56
CA THR A 3 -4.84 0.53 7.07
C THR A 3 -6.08 1.10 6.40
N VAL A 4 -7.24 0.48 6.63
CA VAL A 4 -8.54 1.04 6.19
C VAL A 4 -8.82 2.36 6.91
N ALA A 5 -8.47 2.48 8.20
CA ALA A 5 -8.62 3.71 8.97
C ALA A 5 -7.85 4.88 8.35
N HIS A 6 -6.63 4.66 7.83
CA HIS A 6 -5.89 5.69 7.10
C HIS A 6 -6.66 6.18 5.85
N CYS A 7 -7.31 5.26 5.14
CA CYS A 7 -8.10 5.59 3.96
C CYS A 7 -9.37 6.37 4.34
N LEU A 8 -10.07 5.92 5.39
CA LEU A 8 -11.23 6.65 5.94
C LEU A 8 -10.84 8.06 6.37
N TYR A 9 -9.69 8.21 7.04
CA TYR A 9 -9.18 9.50 7.48
C TYR A 9 -8.88 10.45 6.32
N CYS A 10 -8.28 9.96 5.23
CA CYS A 10 -8.08 10.77 4.02
C CYS A 10 -9.42 11.23 3.41
N PHE A 11 -10.43 10.37 3.35
CA PHE A 11 -11.77 10.74 2.88
C PHE A 11 -12.46 11.74 3.80
N GLU A 12 -12.42 11.50 5.11
CA GLU A 12 -12.97 12.40 6.13
C GLU A 12 -12.33 13.78 6.03
N THR A 13 -11.01 13.85 5.89
CA THR A 13 -10.28 15.12 5.71
C THR A 13 -10.72 15.85 4.44
N LEU A 14 -10.81 15.15 3.30
CA LEU A 14 -11.24 15.77 2.05
C LEU A 14 -12.71 16.22 2.11
N ALA A 15 -13.60 15.37 2.63
CA ALA A 15 -15.02 15.69 2.77
C ALA A 15 -15.22 16.87 3.72
N ALA A 16 -14.53 16.89 4.86
CA ALA A 16 -14.56 17.98 5.81
C ALA A 16 -14.09 19.31 5.19
N HIS A 17 -13.00 19.27 4.42
CA HIS A 17 -12.48 20.42 3.70
C HIS A 17 -13.49 20.96 2.66
N LEU A 18 -14.12 20.07 1.89
CA LEU A 18 -15.12 20.45 0.89
C LEU A 18 -16.43 20.97 1.52
N ASP A 19 -16.74 20.54 2.73
CA ASP A 19 -17.90 20.99 3.51
C ASP A 19 -17.61 22.18 4.42
N ASN A 20 -16.35 22.64 4.44
CA ASN A 20 -15.86 23.72 5.31
C ASN A 20 -16.21 23.48 6.80
N ARG A 21 -16.10 22.22 7.23
CA ARG A 21 -16.29 21.77 8.62
C ARG A 21 -14.99 21.28 9.22
N GLU A 22 -14.94 21.20 10.54
CA GLU A 22 -13.86 20.51 11.23
C GLU A 22 -13.98 18.99 11.01
N GLY A 23 -12.87 18.35 10.66
CA GLY A 23 -12.79 16.91 10.44
C GLY A 23 -12.35 16.19 11.70
N LEU A 24 -12.64 14.89 11.78
CA LEU A 24 -12.10 14.02 12.83
C LEU A 24 -10.58 13.91 12.72
N THR A 25 -9.90 13.75 13.85
CA THR A 25 -8.47 13.42 13.91
C THR A 25 -8.23 11.95 13.56
N LEU A 26 -7.00 11.60 13.17
CA LEU A 26 -6.64 10.22 12.83
C LEU A 26 -6.95 9.25 14.00
N LYS A 27 -6.66 9.64 15.24
CA LYS A 27 -6.91 8.81 16.43
C LYS A 27 -8.39 8.55 16.66
N GLU A 28 -9.23 9.55 16.43
CA GLU A 28 -10.69 9.40 16.53
C GLU A 28 -11.21 8.47 15.44
N VAL A 29 -10.76 8.64 14.19
CA VAL A 29 -11.14 7.74 13.09
C VAL A 29 -10.73 6.30 13.37
N GLU A 30 -9.51 6.06 13.89
CA GLU A 30 -9.05 4.73 14.26
C GLU A 30 -9.89 4.11 15.38
N THR A 31 -10.27 4.90 16.37
CA THR A 31 -11.10 4.44 17.51
C THR A 31 -12.51 4.09 17.03
N LEU A 32 -13.16 5.02 16.33
CA LEU A 32 -14.51 4.83 15.78
C LEU A 32 -14.56 3.68 14.78
N TYR A 33 -13.51 3.47 13.99
CA TYR A 33 -13.47 2.35 13.05
C TYR A 33 -13.33 1.00 13.75
N LYS A 34 -12.60 0.92 14.87
CA LYS A 34 -12.55 -0.31 15.69
C LYS A 34 -13.93 -0.64 16.29
N GLU A 35 -14.62 0.36 16.82
CA GLU A 35 -15.99 0.21 17.33
C GLU A 35 -16.96 -0.25 16.23
N TYR A 36 -16.89 0.38 15.05
CA TYR A 36 -17.71 0.00 13.89
C TYR A 36 -17.52 -1.47 13.49
N LEU A 37 -16.28 -1.98 13.52
CA LEU A 37 -16.01 -3.38 13.24
C LEU A 37 -16.60 -4.30 14.31
N GLN A 38 -16.43 -3.96 15.59
CA GLN A 38 -16.93 -4.77 16.70
C GLN A 38 -18.46 -4.91 16.67
N GLU A 39 -19.19 -3.82 16.43
CA GLU A 39 -20.65 -3.87 16.32
C GLU A 39 -21.12 -4.70 15.12
N SER A 40 -20.37 -4.65 14.01
CA SER A 40 -20.67 -5.47 12.83
C SER A 40 -20.49 -6.98 13.10
N GLU A 41 -19.51 -7.33 13.93
CA GLU A 41 -19.25 -8.72 14.35
C GLU A 41 -20.31 -9.19 15.36
N ASP A 42 -20.67 -8.36 16.35
CA ASP A 42 -21.68 -8.67 17.35
C ASP A 42 -23.08 -8.84 16.73
N ALA A 43 -23.43 -8.00 15.75
CA ALA A 43 -24.66 -8.15 14.96
C ALA A 43 -24.69 -9.45 14.14
N SER A 44 -23.53 -9.94 13.68
CA SER A 44 -23.40 -11.21 12.96
C SER A 44 -23.41 -12.43 13.88
N SER A 45 -23.01 -12.28 15.15
CA SER A 45 -23.01 -13.36 16.15
C SER A 45 -24.42 -13.65 16.73
N SER A 46 -25.31 -12.66 16.70
CA SER A 46 -26.70 -12.76 17.16
C SER A 46 -27.66 -13.40 16.13
N GLY A 47 -27.17 -13.74 14.94
CA GLY A 47 -27.94 -14.42 13.89
C GLY A 47 -27.19 -15.61 13.31
N ASN A 48 -27.50 -16.82 13.78
CA ASN A 48 -27.14 -18.13 13.20
C ASN A 48 -25.72 -18.29 12.63
N LYS A 49 -24.84 -18.87 13.48
CA LYS A 49 -23.76 -19.83 13.14
C LYS A 49 -23.10 -19.69 11.75
N ALA A 50 -22.11 -18.80 11.70
CA ALA A 50 -20.81 -18.94 11.02
C ALA A 50 -20.73 -19.86 9.78
N GLU A 51 -20.98 -19.27 8.61
CA GLU A 51 -20.24 -19.56 7.38
C GLU A 51 -19.56 -18.28 6.89
N SER A 52 -18.26 -18.17 7.17
CA SER A 52 -17.22 -17.54 6.32
C SER A 52 -17.66 -16.36 5.44
N LEU A 53 -17.74 -15.16 6.02
CA LEU A 53 -17.98 -13.91 5.28
C LEU A 53 -16.75 -13.31 4.58
N GLU A 54 -15.60 -14.01 4.56
CA GLU A 54 -14.50 -13.69 3.63
C GLU A 54 -14.80 -14.04 2.16
N LYS A 55 -15.95 -14.66 1.85
CA LYS A 55 -16.30 -15.09 0.48
C LYS A 55 -17.49 -14.39 -0.17
N ARG A 56 -17.96 -13.25 0.34
CA ARG A 56 -19.12 -12.54 -0.25
C ARG A 56 -18.85 -11.09 -0.66
N ILE A 57 -17.76 -10.88 -1.39
CA ILE A 57 -17.63 -9.76 -2.32
C ILE A 57 -17.90 -10.29 -3.74
N PRO A 58 -19.02 -9.97 -4.41
CA PRO A 58 -19.19 -10.32 -5.81
C PRO A 58 -18.43 -9.33 -6.71
N ALA A 59 -17.53 -9.91 -7.50
CA ALA A 59 -16.95 -9.43 -8.77
C ALA A 59 -15.80 -8.40 -8.74
N LEU A 60 -14.57 -8.92 -8.57
CA LEU A 60 -13.47 -8.59 -9.48
C LEU A 60 -13.11 -9.86 -10.25
N GLN A 61 -13.30 -9.79 -11.57
CA GLN A 61 -13.09 -10.89 -12.50
C GLN A 61 -11.62 -11.31 -12.52
N ARG A 62 -11.45 -12.62 -12.40
CA ARG A 62 -10.27 -13.38 -12.81
C ARG A 62 -10.05 -13.14 -14.31
N VAL A 63 -9.09 -12.29 -14.65
CA VAL A 63 -8.49 -12.21 -15.98
C VAL A 63 -7.00 -12.54 -15.81
N VAL A 64 -6.71 -13.83 -15.68
CA VAL A 64 -5.39 -14.37 -16.03
C VAL A 64 -5.57 -15.04 -17.37
N GLY A 65 -4.93 -14.45 -18.38
CA GLY A 65 -4.87 -14.95 -19.74
C GLY A 65 -4.12 -16.28 -19.82
N SER A 66 -4.56 -17.05 -20.81
CA SER A 66 -4.21 -18.41 -21.16
C SER A 66 -2.77 -18.63 -21.63
N ASN A 67 -2.27 -19.83 -21.33
CA ASN A 67 -1.49 -20.79 -22.15
C ASN A 67 -0.43 -21.43 -21.23
N SER A 68 -0.19 -22.75 -21.21
CA SER A 68 -0.36 -23.76 -22.27
C SER A 68 -0.39 -25.16 -21.66
N SER A 69 -1.07 -26.05 -22.38
CA SER A 69 -0.91 -27.51 -22.35
C SER A 69 0.54 -27.93 -22.53
N GLU A 70 1.04 -28.90 -21.74
CA GLU A 70 1.96 -29.93 -22.23
C GLU A 70 1.75 -31.26 -21.49
N SER A 71 1.82 -32.32 -22.29
CA SER A 71 1.61 -33.73 -21.98
C SER A 71 2.82 -34.41 -21.32
N SER A 72 2.52 -35.55 -20.70
CA SER A 72 3.38 -36.52 -20.03
C SER A 72 4.53 -37.13 -20.86
N SER A 73 5.66 -37.49 -20.22
CA SER A 73 6.00 -38.90 -19.86
C SER A 73 7.43 -39.11 -19.32
N SER A 74 7.51 -39.94 -18.26
CA SER A 74 8.55 -40.91 -17.80
C SER A 74 10.03 -40.50 -17.67
N SER A 75 10.76 -40.83 -16.58
CA SER A 75 10.94 -42.16 -15.98
C SER A 75 11.64 -42.12 -14.59
N THR A 76 11.32 -43.12 -13.75
CA THR A 76 11.81 -43.48 -12.39
C THR A 76 12.99 -44.50 -12.45
N PRO A 77 13.45 -45.20 -11.36
CA PRO A 77 13.44 -44.97 -9.89
C PRO A 77 14.80 -45.30 -9.18
N ALA A 78 14.91 -45.05 -7.86
CA ALA A 78 15.45 -45.95 -6.80
C ALA A 78 15.42 -45.22 -5.43
N SER A 79 14.55 -45.56 -4.47
CA SER A 79 14.64 -46.61 -3.42
C SER A 79 15.74 -46.40 -2.35
N GLY A 80 15.33 -46.31 -1.07
CA GLY A 80 16.20 -46.55 0.09
C GLY A 80 15.77 -45.83 1.38
N SER A 81 15.17 -46.57 2.31
CA SER A 81 14.55 -46.11 3.57
C SER A 81 15.51 -46.03 4.80
N THR A 82 14.97 -45.50 5.91
CA THR A 82 15.32 -45.70 7.35
C THR A 82 16.40 -44.75 7.92
N MET A 83 16.37 -44.22 9.16
CA MET A 83 15.69 -44.54 10.43
C MET A 83 15.40 -43.27 11.25
N SER A 84 14.38 -43.34 12.11
CA SER A 84 14.13 -42.44 13.25
C SER A 84 15.23 -42.47 14.31
N LEU A 85 15.40 -41.37 15.03
CA LEU A 85 15.56 -41.42 16.49
C LEU A 85 14.90 -40.19 17.13
N ALA A 86 13.85 -40.46 17.89
CA ALA A 86 13.25 -39.52 18.84
C ALA A 86 14.07 -39.53 20.13
N THR A 87 14.17 -38.38 20.78
CA THR A 87 14.38 -38.31 22.22
C THR A 87 13.54 -37.16 22.74
N GLU A 88 12.50 -37.52 23.48
CA GLU A 88 11.64 -36.63 24.22
C GLU A 88 12.40 -36.03 25.41
N THR A 89 12.13 -34.77 25.74
CA THR A 89 11.99 -34.35 27.14
C THR A 89 11.04 -33.16 27.18
N ALA A 90 9.94 -33.34 27.91
CA ALA A 90 8.99 -32.30 28.29
C ALA A 90 9.47 -31.58 29.56
N ALA A 91 9.26 -30.26 29.63
CA ALA A 91 8.80 -29.58 30.83
C ALA A 91 8.49 -28.10 30.53
N THR A 92 7.19 -27.80 30.56
CA THR A 92 6.55 -26.67 31.23
C THR A 92 7.41 -25.43 31.50
N SER A 93 7.10 -24.34 30.79
CA SER A 93 6.97 -23.02 31.43
C SER A 93 5.96 -22.20 30.64
N THR A 94 4.90 -21.83 31.36
CA THR A 94 3.95 -20.79 31.01
C THR A 94 4.70 -19.49 30.81
N ASP A 95 4.74 -18.99 29.58
CA ASP A 95 4.98 -17.57 29.37
C ASP A 95 4.25 -17.15 28.10
N SER A 96 3.21 -16.35 28.32
CA SER A 96 2.76 -15.27 27.46
C SER A 96 2.90 -15.51 25.95
N LEU A 97 1.78 -15.87 25.33
CA LEU A 97 1.56 -15.55 23.92
C LEU A 97 2.02 -14.10 23.72
N PRO A 98 2.95 -13.79 22.82
CA PRO A 98 3.06 -12.41 22.36
C PRO A 98 1.72 -12.15 21.68
N ASP A 99 0.86 -11.37 22.33
CA ASP A 99 -0.13 -10.59 21.63
C ASP A 99 0.63 -9.99 20.44
N ALA A 100 0.12 -10.21 19.24
CA ALA A 100 0.69 -9.63 18.04
C ALA A 100 0.49 -8.12 18.15
N GLU A 101 1.36 -7.46 18.92
CA GLU A 101 1.49 -6.03 19.03
C GLU A 101 1.74 -5.57 17.61
N THR A 102 0.67 -5.10 16.99
CA THR A 102 0.72 -4.55 15.65
C THR A 102 1.58 -3.31 15.82
N GLU A 103 2.85 -3.39 15.41
CA GLU A 103 3.76 -2.25 15.54
C GLU A 103 3.07 -1.00 15.00
N VAL A 104 2.82 -0.07 15.91
CA VAL A 104 2.07 1.14 15.62
C VAL A 104 3.01 2.05 14.85
N ILE A 105 2.86 2.08 13.53
CA ILE A 105 3.62 2.98 12.68
C ILE A 105 3.13 4.40 12.97
N THR A 106 3.98 5.23 13.56
CA THR A 106 3.68 6.64 13.86
C THR A 106 4.13 7.57 12.74
N GLU A 107 5.19 7.18 12.03
CA GLU A 107 5.77 7.95 10.95
C GLU A 107 6.16 7.08 9.76
N SER A 108 6.01 7.60 8.56
CA SER A 108 6.38 6.91 7.32
C SER A 108 6.41 7.90 6.15
N PRO A 109 7.30 7.69 5.16
CA PRO A 109 7.07 8.27 3.84
C PRO A 109 5.78 7.71 3.26
N LEU A 110 5.00 8.58 2.60
CA LEU A 110 3.63 8.26 2.23
C LEU A 110 3.20 8.91 0.92
N PHE A 111 2.24 8.26 0.26
CA PHE A 111 1.57 8.77 -0.93
C PHE A 111 0.07 8.60 -0.76
N VAL A 112 -0.68 9.65 -1.08
CA VAL A 112 -2.13 9.60 -1.19
C VAL A 112 -2.52 9.73 -2.66
N THR A 113 -3.31 8.77 -3.12
CA THR A 113 -3.80 8.69 -4.49
C THR A 113 -5.31 8.72 -4.49
N TRP A 114 -5.87 9.59 -5.31
CA TRP A 114 -7.29 9.61 -5.65
C TRP A 114 -7.48 8.98 -7.02
N ASN A 115 -8.44 8.07 -7.12
CA ASN A 115 -8.91 7.51 -8.38
C ASN A 115 -10.40 7.81 -8.54
N THR A 116 -10.85 7.95 -9.79
CA THR A 116 -12.26 7.86 -10.15
C THR A 116 -12.60 6.42 -10.51
N VAL A 117 -13.77 5.95 -10.11
CA VAL A 117 -14.30 4.61 -10.39
C VAL A 117 -15.47 4.74 -11.34
N SER A 118 -15.38 4.11 -12.51
CA SER A 118 -16.48 4.11 -13.47
C SER A 118 -17.64 3.25 -12.96
N PRO A 119 -18.87 3.79 -12.79
CA PRO A 119 -20.01 3.00 -12.32
C PRO A 119 -20.40 1.86 -13.27
N ARG A 120 -20.06 1.99 -14.56
CA ARG A 120 -20.46 1.02 -15.60
C ARG A 120 -19.47 -0.15 -15.73
N THR A 121 -18.18 0.12 -15.61
CA THR A 121 -17.12 -0.87 -15.86
C THR A 121 -16.36 -1.27 -14.61
N GLY A 122 -16.49 -0.53 -13.52
CA GLY A 122 -15.67 -0.69 -12.31
C GLY A 122 -14.20 -0.29 -12.51
N HIS A 123 -13.83 0.22 -13.68
CA HIS A 123 -12.45 0.60 -13.98
C HIS A 123 -12.06 1.86 -13.20
N THR A 124 -10.87 1.84 -12.60
CA THR A 124 -10.31 2.96 -11.86
C THR A 124 -9.41 3.82 -12.75
N SER A 125 -9.46 5.14 -12.60
CA SER A 125 -8.61 6.08 -13.33
C SER A 125 -8.03 7.11 -12.39
N LEU A 126 -6.73 7.37 -12.51
CA LEU A 126 -6.02 8.34 -11.68
C LEU A 126 -6.69 9.72 -11.74
N ARG A 127 -6.94 10.30 -10.57
CA ARG A 127 -7.59 11.61 -10.38
C ARG A 127 -6.74 12.61 -9.59
N GLY A 128 -5.70 12.12 -8.92
CA GLY A 128 -4.67 12.91 -8.24
C GLY A 128 -3.72 11.99 -7.48
N CYS A 129 -2.43 12.31 -7.41
CA CYS A 129 -1.48 11.55 -6.60
C CYS A 129 -0.29 12.41 -6.20
N ILE A 130 -0.14 12.65 -4.90
CA ILE A 130 0.97 13.40 -4.33
C ILE A 130 1.43 12.69 -3.04
N GLY A 131 2.72 12.76 -2.76
CA GLY A 131 3.33 12.15 -1.59
C GLY A 131 4.77 12.61 -1.40
N THR A 132 5.46 11.99 -0.45
CA THR A 132 6.84 12.29 -0.12
C THR A 132 7.64 11.05 0.23
N PHE A 133 8.95 11.13 0.00
CA PHE A 133 9.93 10.14 0.41
C PHE A 133 10.57 10.46 1.77
N GLU A 134 10.22 11.60 2.37
CA GLU A 134 10.61 11.96 3.72
C GLU A 134 9.63 11.36 4.72
N SER A 135 10.12 10.93 5.89
CA SER A 135 9.27 10.43 6.96
C SER A 135 8.33 11.55 7.42
N GLN A 136 7.04 11.26 7.54
CA GLN A 136 6.03 12.21 8.02
C GLN A 136 5.26 11.55 9.16
N GLU A 137 4.84 12.33 10.15
CA GLU A 137 3.84 11.89 11.11
C GLU A 137 2.54 11.54 10.36
N LEU A 138 1.97 10.36 10.61
CA LEU A 138 0.84 9.89 9.80
C LEU A 138 -0.40 10.77 9.92
N GLY A 139 -0.68 11.36 11.09
CA GLY A 139 -1.83 12.25 11.28
C GLY A 139 -1.74 13.48 10.37
N GLU A 140 -0.72 14.30 10.56
CA GLU A 140 -0.52 15.52 9.76
C GLU A 140 -0.25 15.20 8.29
N GLY A 141 0.61 14.21 8.03
CA GLY A 141 1.02 13.82 6.69
C GLY A 141 -0.16 13.32 5.85
N LEU A 142 -0.96 12.38 6.36
CA LEU A 142 -2.11 11.87 5.59
C LEU A 142 -3.14 12.97 5.32
N ALA A 143 -3.41 13.85 6.28
CA ALA A 143 -4.33 14.96 6.08
C ALA A 143 -3.83 15.94 5.01
N SER A 144 -2.58 16.41 5.14
CA SER A 144 -1.97 17.34 4.20
C SER A 144 -1.92 16.74 2.80
N TYR A 145 -1.39 15.53 2.65
CA TYR A 145 -1.25 14.90 1.33
C TYR A 145 -2.59 14.45 0.74
N ALA A 146 -3.62 14.17 1.53
CA ALA A 146 -4.98 13.94 1.03
C ALA A 146 -5.54 15.19 0.34
N ILE A 147 -5.41 16.36 0.97
CA ILE A 147 -5.86 17.64 0.38
C ILE A 147 -4.99 18.04 -0.80
N THR A 148 -3.67 17.99 -0.67
CA THR A 148 -2.74 18.37 -1.74
C THR A 148 -2.96 17.50 -2.99
N SER A 149 -3.11 16.18 -2.83
CA SER A 149 -3.38 15.30 -3.98
C SER A 149 -4.77 15.49 -4.61
N ALA A 150 -5.77 15.93 -3.84
CA ALA A 150 -7.13 16.18 -4.36
C ALA A 150 -7.29 17.56 -5.02
N ILE A 151 -6.65 18.58 -4.47
CA ILE A 151 -6.95 20.00 -4.76
C ILE A 151 -5.79 20.71 -5.45
N GLN A 152 -4.54 20.29 -5.18
CA GLN A 152 -3.34 21.01 -5.60
C GLN A 152 -2.48 20.24 -6.62
N ASP A 153 -2.92 19.07 -7.07
CA ASP A 153 -2.24 18.33 -8.15
C ASP A 153 -2.52 19.00 -9.51
N MET A 154 -1.58 19.82 -9.97
CA MET A 154 -1.69 20.65 -11.18
C MET A 154 -1.91 19.86 -12.49
N ARG A 155 -1.85 18.52 -12.47
CA ARG A 155 -2.20 17.67 -13.62
C ARG A 155 -3.71 17.52 -13.81
N PHE A 156 -4.50 17.86 -12.80
CA PHE A 156 -5.94 17.67 -12.77
C PHE A 156 -6.63 18.92 -12.19
N ASP A 157 -7.89 19.15 -12.57
CA ASP A 157 -8.71 20.17 -11.91
C ASP A 157 -8.99 19.78 -10.45
N PRO A 158 -9.14 20.73 -9.50
CA PRO A 158 -9.46 20.41 -8.12
C PRO A 158 -10.72 19.54 -7.99
N ILE A 159 -10.67 18.49 -7.16
CA ILE A 159 -11.81 17.60 -6.91
C ILE A 159 -12.96 18.38 -6.27
N SER A 160 -14.16 18.23 -6.85
CA SER A 160 -15.38 18.85 -6.33
C SER A 160 -16.20 17.89 -5.45
N LYS A 161 -17.05 18.43 -4.57
CA LYS A 161 -17.95 17.64 -3.71
C LYS A 161 -18.84 16.65 -4.49
N ARG A 162 -19.21 16.99 -5.73
CA ARG A 162 -20.05 16.13 -6.59
C ARG A 162 -19.33 14.89 -7.09
N GLU A 163 -17.99 14.90 -7.11
CA GLU A 163 -17.18 13.77 -7.53
C GLU A 163 -17.00 12.74 -6.41
N LEU A 164 -17.17 13.12 -5.13
CA LEU A 164 -16.95 12.22 -3.99
C LEU A 164 -17.57 10.82 -4.17
N PRO A 165 -18.84 10.66 -4.62
CA PRO A 165 -19.46 9.34 -4.80
C PRO A 165 -18.77 8.40 -5.79
N SER A 166 -17.96 8.92 -6.71
CA SER A 166 -17.21 8.12 -7.67
C SER A 166 -15.74 7.97 -7.32
N LEU A 167 -15.29 8.40 -6.14
CA LEU A 167 -13.88 8.33 -5.77
C LEU A 167 -13.52 7.02 -5.06
N GLU A 168 -12.26 6.65 -5.26
CA GLU A 168 -11.49 5.71 -4.46
C GLU A 168 -10.24 6.44 -3.96
N VAL A 169 -9.92 6.25 -2.68
CA VAL A 169 -8.64 6.68 -2.12
C VAL A 169 -7.73 5.47 -1.98
N ALA A 170 -6.44 5.65 -2.28
CA ALA A 170 -5.41 4.67 -2.01
C ALA A 170 -4.25 5.33 -1.25
N VAL A 171 -3.98 4.82 -0.04
CA VAL A 171 -2.87 5.22 0.82
C VAL A 171 -1.75 4.21 0.65
N THR A 172 -0.56 4.69 0.31
CA THR A 172 0.66 3.87 0.21
C THR A 172 1.68 4.35 1.22
N LEU A 173 2.03 3.50 2.18
CA LEU A 173 3.11 3.75 3.12
C LEU A 173 4.37 3.01 2.66
N LEU A 174 5.48 3.73 2.60
CA LEU A 174 6.77 3.16 2.21
C LEU A 174 7.50 2.63 3.45
N THR A 175 7.96 1.39 3.37
CA THR A 175 8.53 0.62 4.49
C THR A 175 9.76 -0.15 4.04
N ASN A 176 10.50 -0.70 5.00
CA ASN A 176 11.65 -1.59 4.75
C ASN A 176 12.73 -0.93 3.88
N PHE A 177 13.15 0.29 4.24
CA PHE A 177 14.28 0.93 3.59
C PHE A 177 15.58 0.24 3.98
N GLU A 178 16.20 -0.43 3.02
CA GLU A 178 17.42 -1.23 3.20
C GLU A 178 18.47 -0.80 2.18
N ASP A 179 19.70 -0.60 2.64
CA ASP A 179 20.83 -0.40 1.74
C ASP A 179 21.10 -1.74 1.02
N CYS A 180 21.20 -1.68 -0.31
CA CYS A 180 21.56 -2.84 -1.12
C CYS A 180 23.07 -3.10 -1.02
N ASP A 181 23.46 -4.35 -0.80
CA ASP A 181 24.88 -4.77 -0.81
C ASP A 181 25.49 -4.65 -2.21
N ASP A 182 24.68 -4.93 -3.25
CA ASP A 182 25.01 -4.75 -4.66
C ASP A 182 23.91 -3.91 -5.35
N PRO A 183 24.22 -3.05 -6.33
CA PRO A 183 23.21 -2.26 -7.04
C PRO A 183 22.06 -3.08 -7.66
N MET A 184 22.26 -4.38 -7.92
CA MET A 184 21.26 -5.31 -8.45
C MET A 184 20.49 -6.11 -7.39
N ASP A 185 20.79 -5.91 -6.10
CA ASP A 185 20.17 -6.59 -4.96
C ASP A 185 18.79 -6.02 -4.63
N TRP A 186 17.84 -6.22 -5.54
CA TRP A 186 16.44 -5.84 -5.41
C TRP A 186 15.57 -6.69 -6.35
N GLU A 187 14.25 -6.54 -6.35
CA GLU A 187 13.34 -7.39 -7.13
C GLU A 187 12.33 -6.54 -7.88
N ILE A 188 12.16 -6.81 -9.18
CA ILE A 188 11.23 -6.07 -10.04
C ILE A 188 9.80 -6.34 -9.59
N GLY A 189 8.99 -5.29 -9.50
CA GLY A 189 7.59 -5.37 -9.05
C GLY A 189 7.41 -5.53 -7.55
N THR A 190 8.50 -5.65 -6.78
CA THR A 190 8.46 -5.75 -5.31
C THR A 190 9.13 -4.55 -4.66
N HIS A 191 10.31 -4.17 -5.16
CA HIS A 191 11.14 -3.12 -4.57
C HIS A 191 11.08 -1.81 -5.37
N GLY A 192 10.83 -0.71 -4.66
CA GLY A 192 11.16 0.64 -5.10
C GLY A 192 12.62 0.93 -4.82
N LEU A 193 13.20 1.89 -5.55
CA LEU A 193 14.63 2.18 -5.51
C LEU A 193 14.86 3.66 -5.28
N ARG A 194 15.71 4.00 -4.32
CA ARG A 194 16.30 5.32 -4.16
C ARG A 194 17.80 5.23 -4.40
N ILE A 195 18.28 5.93 -5.42
CA ILE A 195 19.72 5.96 -5.72
C ILE A 195 20.35 7.27 -5.26
N SER A 196 21.62 7.21 -4.88
CA SER A 196 22.47 8.37 -4.68
C SER A 196 23.90 8.07 -5.09
N PHE A 197 24.53 9.01 -5.80
CA PHE A 197 25.92 8.88 -6.23
C PHE A 197 26.54 10.25 -6.46
N THR A 198 27.86 10.30 -6.60
CA THR A 198 28.60 11.50 -6.96
C THR A 198 29.36 11.27 -8.25
N ASP A 199 29.17 12.14 -9.23
CA ASP A 199 29.93 12.12 -10.49
C ASP A 199 30.47 13.53 -10.78
N ARG A 200 31.77 13.63 -11.12
CA ARG A 200 32.46 14.90 -11.38
C ARG A 200 32.21 16.01 -10.34
N GLY A 201 32.18 15.63 -9.06
CA GLY A 201 31.96 16.55 -7.94
C GLY A 201 30.52 17.05 -7.78
N ARG A 202 29.56 16.51 -8.54
CA ARG A 202 28.12 16.78 -8.39
C ARG A 202 27.42 15.58 -7.77
N ARG A 203 26.50 15.84 -6.84
CA ARG A 203 25.66 14.82 -6.23
C ARG A 203 24.41 14.62 -7.07
N TYR A 204 24.06 13.36 -7.26
CA TYR A 204 22.90 12.92 -8.01
C TYR A 204 22.02 12.07 -7.10
N GLY A 205 20.71 12.13 -7.32
CA GLY A 205 19.74 11.31 -6.63
C GLY A 205 18.42 11.24 -7.40
N ALA A 206 17.81 10.07 -7.39
CA ALA A 206 16.50 9.85 -7.99
C ALA A 206 15.82 8.65 -7.31
N THR A 207 14.52 8.52 -7.54
CA THR A 207 13.71 7.43 -6.97
C THR A 207 12.68 6.92 -7.97
N TYR A 208 12.37 5.62 -7.89
CA TYR A 208 11.25 4.97 -8.54
C TYR A 208 10.45 4.12 -7.56
N LEU A 209 9.13 4.17 -7.69
CA LEU A 209 8.19 3.29 -6.99
C LEU A 209 8.31 1.84 -7.50
N PRO A 210 7.88 0.85 -6.70
CA PRO A 210 7.98 -0.58 -7.07
C PRO A 210 7.39 -0.95 -8.43
N ASP A 211 6.30 -0.29 -8.83
CA ASP A 211 5.55 -0.64 -10.04
C ASP A 211 6.23 -0.15 -11.33
N VAL A 212 7.11 0.85 -11.26
CA VAL A 212 7.64 1.54 -12.47
C VAL A 212 8.42 0.59 -13.37
N ALA A 213 9.33 -0.22 -12.81
CA ALA A 213 10.14 -1.14 -13.61
C ALA A 213 9.28 -2.22 -14.30
N LEU A 214 8.25 -2.69 -13.58
CA LEU A 214 7.32 -3.72 -14.06
C LEU A 214 6.45 -3.18 -15.20
N GLU A 215 5.85 -2.00 -15.03
CA GLU A 215 4.99 -1.36 -16.03
C GLU A 215 5.74 -1.03 -17.32
N GLN A 216 7.01 -0.67 -17.22
CA GLN A 216 7.84 -0.36 -18.39
C GLN A 216 8.45 -1.60 -19.06
N GLY A 217 8.36 -2.77 -18.42
CA GLY A 217 9.02 -3.98 -18.89
C GLY A 217 10.55 -3.88 -18.89
N TRP A 218 11.12 -3.06 -17.99
CA TRP A 218 12.56 -2.87 -17.90
C TRP A 218 13.25 -3.98 -17.12
N THR A 219 14.45 -4.35 -17.57
CA THR A 219 15.37 -5.16 -16.76
C THR A 219 15.92 -4.35 -15.56
N LYS A 220 16.56 -5.03 -14.60
CA LYS A 220 17.21 -4.36 -13.46
C LYS A 220 18.22 -3.31 -13.91
N GLU A 221 19.07 -3.67 -14.87
CA GLU A 221 20.09 -2.76 -15.39
C GLU A 221 19.48 -1.54 -16.08
N GLU A 222 18.47 -1.76 -16.93
CA GLU A 222 17.77 -0.66 -17.61
C GLU A 222 17.09 0.27 -16.62
N THR A 223 16.52 -0.29 -15.55
CA THR A 223 15.90 0.47 -14.47
C THR A 223 16.91 1.37 -13.78
N LEU A 224 18.08 0.86 -13.38
CA LEU A 224 19.13 1.65 -12.72
C LEU A 224 19.65 2.76 -13.65
N VAL A 225 19.96 2.43 -14.90
CA VAL A 225 20.45 3.42 -15.87
C VAL A 225 19.40 4.50 -16.14
N SER A 226 18.12 4.11 -16.24
CA SER A 226 17.00 5.04 -16.39
C SER A 226 16.88 5.96 -15.16
N LEU A 227 17.02 5.40 -13.96
CA LEU A 227 17.07 6.15 -12.70
C LEU A 227 18.23 7.14 -12.65
N MET A 228 19.44 6.74 -13.05
CA MET A 228 20.59 7.63 -13.14
C MET A 228 20.35 8.76 -14.15
N ARG A 229 19.76 8.46 -15.31
CA ARG A 229 19.37 9.48 -16.30
C ARG A 229 18.32 10.44 -15.73
N LYS A 230 17.34 9.92 -14.99
CA LYS A 230 16.33 10.72 -14.28
C LYS A 230 16.97 11.64 -13.22
N ALA A 231 18.05 11.20 -12.57
CA ALA A 231 18.84 12.04 -11.68
C ALA A 231 19.62 13.14 -12.42
N GLY A 232 19.69 13.10 -13.75
CA GLY A 232 20.43 14.05 -14.59
C GLY A 232 21.81 13.58 -15.02
N TRP A 233 22.12 12.29 -14.88
CA TRP A 233 23.41 11.75 -15.32
C TRP A 233 23.46 11.55 -16.83
N THR A 234 24.52 12.07 -17.45
CA THR A 234 24.73 12.05 -18.91
C THR A 234 25.90 11.15 -19.32
N GLY A 235 26.33 10.24 -18.44
CA GLY A 235 27.39 9.30 -18.73
C GLY A 235 26.96 8.22 -19.74
N ARG A 236 27.94 7.43 -20.19
CA ARG A 236 27.68 6.32 -21.11
C ARG A 236 27.08 5.13 -20.36
N LYS A 237 26.06 4.47 -20.93
CA LYS A 237 25.39 3.32 -20.31
C LYS A 237 26.40 2.25 -19.88
N ASP A 238 27.32 1.87 -20.74
CA ASP A 238 28.37 0.87 -20.47
C ASP A 238 29.31 1.18 -19.29
N LYS A 239 29.26 2.40 -18.74
CA LYS A 239 30.08 2.83 -17.61
C LYS A 239 29.32 2.99 -16.31
N TRP A 240 28.03 2.64 -16.25
CA TRP A 240 27.23 2.85 -15.04
C TRP A 240 27.82 2.13 -13.81
N GLN A 241 28.40 0.94 -13.99
CA GLN A 241 29.06 0.17 -12.93
C GLN A 241 30.35 0.81 -12.38
N SER A 242 30.96 1.73 -13.14
CA SER A 242 32.16 2.45 -12.66
C SER A 242 31.82 3.61 -11.74
N VAL A 243 30.53 3.94 -11.61
CA VAL A 243 30.03 4.95 -10.68
C VAL A 243 29.78 4.27 -9.34
N ASP A 244 30.31 4.87 -8.26
CA ASP A 244 29.99 4.46 -6.89
C ASP A 244 28.52 4.79 -6.59
N LEU A 245 27.65 3.83 -6.90
CA LEU A 245 26.20 3.96 -6.86
C LEU A 245 25.66 3.36 -5.57
N LYS A 246 25.16 4.21 -4.67
CA LYS A 246 24.41 3.76 -3.50
C LYS A 246 22.97 3.53 -3.90
N VAL A 247 22.48 2.33 -3.66
CA VAL A 247 21.10 1.94 -3.93
C VAL A 247 20.45 1.57 -2.61
N VAL A 248 19.30 2.18 -2.33
CA VAL A 248 18.42 1.80 -1.23
C VAL A 248 17.17 1.19 -1.83
N ARG A 249 16.84 -0.04 -1.44
CA ARG A 249 15.56 -0.66 -1.78
C ARG A 249 14.53 -0.40 -0.69
N TYR A 250 13.26 -0.33 -1.08
CA TYR A 250 12.15 -0.21 -0.14
C TYR A 250 10.89 -0.86 -0.71
N GLN A 251 9.90 -1.11 0.13
CA GLN A 251 8.61 -1.69 -0.26
C GLN A 251 7.49 -0.68 -0.03
N GLY A 252 6.47 -0.70 -0.88
CA GLY A 252 5.27 0.11 -0.70
C GLY A 252 4.08 -0.78 -0.33
N LYS A 253 3.45 -0.53 0.82
CA LYS A 253 2.21 -1.22 1.20
C LYS A 253 1.02 -0.31 0.97
N LYS A 254 0.22 -0.67 -0.04
CA LYS A 254 -0.96 0.07 -0.48
C LYS A 254 -2.23 -0.49 0.14
N LYS A 255 -3.11 0.38 0.63
CA LYS A 255 -4.49 0.06 0.96
C LYS A 255 -5.40 1.06 0.24
N SER A 256 -6.53 0.58 -0.28
CA SER A 256 -7.53 1.43 -0.92
C SER A 256 -8.91 1.22 -0.30
N LEU A 257 -9.76 2.22 -0.47
CA LEU A 257 -11.15 2.25 -0.02
C LEU A 257 -11.97 3.09 -0.99
N GLN A 258 -13.20 2.67 -1.30
CA GLN A 258 -14.11 3.43 -2.16
C GLN A 258 -15.10 4.26 -1.34
N TYR A 259 -15.59 5.35 -1.92
CA TYR A 259 -16.53 6.25 -1.24
C TYR A 259 -17.75 5.57 -0.61
N PRO A 260 -18.39 4.53 -1.21
CA PRO A 260 -19.52 3.87 -0.57
C PRO A 260 -19.17 3.24 0.78
N GLU A 261 -17.94 2.76 0.98
CA GLU A 261 -17.48 2.21 2.25
C GLU A 261 -17.28 3.32 3.28
N TYR A 262 -16.66 4.43 2.87
CA TYR A 262 -16.52 5.63 3.72
C TYR A 262 -17.88 6.18 4.12
N LYS A 263 -18.82 6.26 3.17
CA LYS A 263 -20.16 6.81 3.43
C LYS A 263 -20.93 5.96 4.43
N ARG A 264 -20.89 4.63 4.32
CA ARG A 264 -21.49 3.72 5.31
C ARG A 264 -20.92 3.93 6.71
N TRP A 265 -19.60 4.01 6.82
CA TRP A 265 -18.94 4.26 8.10
C TRP A 265 -19.32 5.64 8.66
N ARG A 266 -19.33 6.69 7.83
CA ARG A 266 -19.70 8.05 8.24
C ARG A 266 -21.16 8.14 8.70
N ASP A 267 -22.08 7.51 7.98
CA ASP A 267 -23.50 7.48 8.36
C ASP A 267 -23.71 6.76 9.70
N TRP A 268 -22.92 5.72 9.98
CA TRP A 268 -22.91 5.06 11.30
C TRP A 268 -22.37 5.97 12.41
N VAL A 269 -21.29 6.73 12.16
CA VAL A 269 -20.77 7.72 13.11
C VAL A 269 -21.81 8.80 13.39
N ASP A 270 -22.51 9.28 12.36
CA ASP A 270 -23.54 10.31 12.50
C ASP A 270 -24.72 9.83 13.36
N ALA A 271 -25.20 8.60 13.11
CA ALA A 271 -26.29 8.01 13.90
C ALA A 271 -25.94 7.86 15.40
N ARG A 272 -24.70 7.46 15.72
CA ARG A 272 -24.24 7.36 17.12
C ARG A 272 -24.20 8.72 17.82
N ASN A 273 -23.73 9.75 17.12
CA ASN A 273 -23.67 11.09 17.69
C ASN A 273 -25.08 11.68 17.93
N GLU A 274 -26.08 11.29 17.15
CA GLU A 274 -27.48 11.68 17.37
C GLU A 274 -28.11 10.98 18.59
N ASP A 275 -27.74 9.73 18.86
CA ASP A 275 -28.22 8.98 20.03
C ASP A 275 -27.58 9.45 21.36
N GLU A 276 -26.40 10.06 21.30
CA GLU A 276 -25.68 10.59 22.46
C GLU A 276 -26.03 12.05 22.82
N ALA A 277 -26.78 12.76 21.98
CA ALA A 277 -27.13 14.19 22.10
C ALA A 277 -28.53 14.45 22.72
#